data_AF-A0A6M5YYZ9-F1
#
_entry.id   AF-A0A6M5YYZ9-F1
#
_cell.length_a   1.000
_cell.length_b   1.000
_cell.length_c   1.000
_cell.angle_alpha   90.00
_cell.angle_beta   90.00
_cell.angle_gamma   90.00
#
_symmetry.space_group_name_H-M   'P 1'
#
loop_
_entity.id
_entity.type
_entity.pdbx_description
1 polymer ?
#
loop_
_entity_poly.entity_id
_entity_poly.type
_entity_poly.pdbx_seq_one_letter_code
_entity_poly.pdbx_strand_id
1 'polypeptide(L)'
;MPTDKPQPPSGKDGESPLPAANARCRLSGSAEDFTVEEIRGLLANPVYAGIGPFPQLVPDEQWVRAAARAIREDGPEQFLVNLLFVLRQSLTDIGVEQ
;
A
#
# COMPACT_ATOMS: atom_id res chain seq x y z
N MET A 1 10.02 -11.17 43.71
CA MET A 1 9.38 -11.19 42.38
C MET A 1 9.21 -9.76 41.91
N PRO A 2 10.14 -9.19 41.12
CA PRO A 2 9.89 -7.94 40.43
C PRO A 2 9.18 -8.21 39.11
N THR A 3 8.02 -7.57 38.91
CA THR A 3 7.21 -7.62 37.70
C THR A 3 7.93 -6.94 36.54
N ASP A 4 8.17 -7.68 35.47
CA ASP A 4 8.68 -7.15 34.20
C ASP A 4 7.53 -6.39 33.51
N LYS A 5 7.66 -5.06 33.39
CA LYS A 5 6.73 -4.26 32.60
C LYS A 5 7.18 -4.34 31.14
N PRO A 6 6.27 -4.55 30.17
CA PRO A 6 6.65 -4.60 28.76
C PRO A 6 7.24 -3.26 28.35
N GLN A 7 8.51 -3.27 27.97
CA GLN A 7 9.19 -2.11 27.41
C GLN A 7 8.65 -1.87 25.99
N PRO A 8 8.13 -0.67 25.67
CA PRO A 8 7.73 -0.37 24.31
C PRO A 8 8.94 -0.47 23.37
N PRO A 9 8.77 -0.92 22.12
CA PRO A 9 9.89 -1.03 21.19
C PRO A 9 10.57 0.33 21.06
N SER A 10 11.87 0.30 21.34
CA SER A 10 12.78 1.44 21.25
C SER A 10 12.95 1.84 19.79
N GLY A 11 12.03 2.66 19.28
CA GLY A 11 12.23 3.35 18.01
C GLY A 11 13.09 4.58 18.26
N LYS A 12 14.37 4.53 17.88
CA LYS A 12 15.23 5.69 17.61
C LYS A 12 16.59 5.19 17.12
N ASP A 13 16.86 5.34 15.83
CA ASP A 13 18.20 5.59 15.28
C ASP A 13 18.04 6.22 13.89
N GLY A 14 18.22 7.54 13.78
CA GLY A 14 18.71 8.22 12.56
C GLY A 14 17.97 8.05 11.22
N GLU A 15 16.72 7.58 11.18
CA GLU A 15 15.99 7.36 9.92
C GLU A 15 15.68 8.69 9.20
N SER A 16 16.23 8.84 7.99
CA SER A 16 15.71 9.80 7.01
C SER A 16 14.18 9.68 6.93
N PRO A 17 13.45 10.79 6.75
CA PRO A 17 11.99 10.71 6.65
C PRO A 17 11.58 9.72 5.55
N LEU A 18 10.56 8.92 5.83
CA LEU A 18 9.97 8.00 4.85
C LEU A 18 9.69 8.75 3.54
N PRO A 19 9.88 8.11 2.37
CA PRO A 19 9.60 8.74 1.10
C PRO A 19 8.12 9.12 1.01
N ALA A 20 7.82 10.16 0.25
CA ALA A 20 6.43 10.47 -0.10
C ALA A 20 5.86 9.38 -1.02
N ALA A 21 4.54 9.17 -0.97
CA ALA A 21 3.88 8.30 -1.93
C ALA A 21 4.08 8.85 -3.36
N ASN A 22 4.45 7.99 -4.29
CA ASN A 22 4.55 8.29 -5.72
C ASN A 22 3.53 7.48 -6.55
N ALA A 23 2.57 6.85 -5.88
CA ALA A 23 1.41 6.20 -6.48
C ALA A 23 0.24 7.18 -6.64
N ARG A 24 -0.60 6.94 -7.66
CA ARG A 24 -1.87 7.64 -7.86
C ARG A 24 -3.01 6.62 -8.06
N CYS A 25 -4.16 6.87 -7.44
CA CYS A 25 -5.38 6.12 -7.72
C CYS A 25 -6.00 6.67 -9.01
N ARG A 26 -6.17 5.80 -10.01
CA ARG A 26 -6.84 6.16 -11.26
C ARG A 26 -8.36 6.13 -11.08
N LEU A 27 -9.03 7.21 -11.47
CA LEU A 27 -10.50 7.26 -11.53
C LEU A 27 -11.01 6.56 -12.78
N SER A 28 -12.13 5.85 -12.62
CA SER A 28 -12.83 5.20 -13.74
C SER A 28 -13.26 6.23 -14.79
N GLY A 29 -13.11 5.90 -16.07
CA GLY A 29 -13.53 6.77 -17.19
C GLY A 29 -12.49 7.77 -17.69
N SER A 30 -11.28 7.77 -17.13
CA SER A 30 -10.13 8.45 -17.73
C SER A 30 -9.78 7.78 -19.07
N ALA A 31 -9.80 8.55 -20.18
CA ALA A 31 -9.62 8.05 -21.54
C ALA A 31 -8.14 7.96 -22.00
N GLU A 32 -7.20 8.29 -21.11
CA GLU A 32 -5.77 8.40 -21.43
C GLU A 32 -5.02 7.09 -21.11
N ASP A 33 -3.82 6.95 -21.66
CA ASP A 33 -2.91 5.84 -21.31
C ASP A 33 -2.54 5.89 -19.83
N PHE A 34 -2.13 4.74 -19.27
CA PHE A 34 -1.69 4.69 -17.88
C PHE A 34 -0.36 5.41 -17.69
N THR A 35 -0.32 6.31 -16.71
CA THR A 35 0.94 6.87 -16.19
C THR A 35 1.65 5.89 -15.28
N VAL A 36 2.96 6.08 -15.06
CA VAL A 36 3.75 5.21 -14.17
C VAL A 36 3.23 5.26 -12.74
N GLU A 37 2.82 6.43 -12.27
CA GLU A 37 2.26 6.65 -10.94
C GLU A 37 0.93 5.89 -10.76
N GLU A 38 0.10 5.82 -11.80
CA GLU A 38 -1.14 5.05 -11.78
C GLU A 38 -0.88 3.55 -11.81
N ILE A 39 0.12 3.10 -12.56
CA ILE A 39 0.54 1.69 -12.53
C ILE A 39 1.03 1.31 -11.12
N ARG A 40 1.82 2.18 -10.46
CA ARG A 40 2.22 1.96 -9.05
C ARG A 40 1.02 1.87 -8.13
N GLY A 41 0.02 2.74 -8.30
CA GLY A 41 -1.23 2.67 -7.56
C GLY A 41 -1.98 1.36 -7.77
N LEU A 42 -2.05 0.89 -9.02
CA LEU A 42 -2.71 -0.36 -9.38
C LEU A 42 -2.00 -1.57 -8.74
N LEU A 43 -0.67 -1.63 -8.83
CA LEU A 43 0.14 -2.71 -8.26
C LEU A 43 0.10 -2.74 -6.72
N ALA A 44 0.05 -1.56 -6.10
CA ALA A 44 -0.01 -1.44 -4.65
C ALA A 44 -1.44 -1.59 -4.08
N ASN A 45 -2.48 -1.70 -4.93
CA ASN A 45 -3.86 -1.76 -4.45
C ASN A 45 -4.26 -3.18 -4.04
N PRO A 46 -4.51 -3.46 -2.75
CA PRO A 46 -4.88 -4.79 -2.29
C PRO A 46 -6.34 -5.15 -2.58
N VAL A 47 -7.19 -4.20 -2.99
CA VAL A 47 -8.59 -4.51 -3.34
C VAL A 47 -8.69 -5.46 -4.52
N TYR A 48 -7.69 -5.47 -5.42
CA TYR A 48 -7.66 -6.41 -6.54
C TYR A 48 -7.46 -7.86 -6.08
N ALA A 49 -6.82 -8.07 -4.93
CA ALA A 49 -6.74 -9.37 -4.27
C ALA A 49 -8.00 -9.69 -3.43
N GLY A 50 -9.02 -8.83 -3.45
CA GLY A 50 -10.26 -9.02 -2.69
C GLY A 50 -10.16 -8.60 -1.22
N ILE A 51 -9.18 -7.78 -0.85
CA ILE A 51 -9.11 -7.24 0.52
C ILE A 51 -10.21 -6.19 0.71
N GLY A 52 -11.02 -6.39 1.76
CA GLY A 52 -12.16 -5.53 2.11
C GLY A 52 -13.50 -6.08 1.60
N PRO A 53 -14.50 -5.23 1.31
CA PRO A 53 -15.80 -5.65 0.77
C PRO A 53 -15.77 -5.92 -0.74
N PHE A 54 -14.59 -5.89 -1.37
CA PHE A 54 -14.44 -5.98 -2.81
C PHE A 54 -14.22 -7.43 -3.27
N PRO A 55 -14.80 -7.85 -4.40
CA PRO A 55 -14.54 -9.17 -4.94
C PRO A 55 -13.08 -9.27 -5.41
N GLN A 56 -12.49 -10.45 -5.27
CA GLN A 56 -11.17 -10.73 -5.81
C GLN A 56 -11.22 -10.68 -7.35
N LEU A 57 -10.33 -9.88 -7.95
CA LEU A 57 -10.18 -9.75 -9.41
C LEU A 57 -8.89 -10.41 -9.91
N VAL A 58 -7.87 -10.50 -9.03
CA VAL A 58 -6.56 -11.08 -9.31
C VAL A 58 -6.26 -12.11 -8.22
N PRO A 59 -5.81 -13.33 -8.56
CA PRO A 59 -5.40 -14.33 -7.57
C PRO A 59 -4.28 -13.81 -6.66
N ASP A 60 -4.31 -14.19 -5.39
CA ASP A 60 -3.36 -13.74 -4.37
C ASP A 60 -1.91 -13.96 -4.81
N GLU A 61 -1.56 -15.13 -5.38
CA GLU A 61 -0.18 -15.38 -5.77
C GLU A 61 0.27 -14.46 -6.92
N GLN A 62 -0.66 -14.06 -7.81
CA GLN A 62 -0.34 -13.11 -8.87
C GLN A 62 -0.13 -11.70 -8.33
N TRP A 63 -0.97 -11.27 -7.39
CA TRP A 63 -0.81 -9.97 -6.72
C TRP A 63 0.50 -9.92 -5.91
N VAL A 64 0.80 -10.97 -5.14
CA VAL A 64 2.06 -11.07 -4.36
C VAL A 64 3.28 -11.05 -5.27
N ARG A 65 3.26 -11.75 -6.42
CA ARG A 65 4.36 -11.69 -7.39
C ARG A 65 4.56 -10.30 -7.97
N ALA A 66 3.49 -9.56 -8.21
CA ALA A 66 3.54 -8.20 -8.72
C ALA A 66 4.08 -7.23 -7.65
N ALA A 67 3.62 -7.35 -6.41
CA ALA A 67 4.14 -6.63 -5.25
C ALA A 67 5.64 -6.90 -5.04
N ALA A 68 6.06 -8.16 -5.09
CA ALA A 68 7.48 -8.52 -4.98
C ALA A 68 8.34 -7.93 -6.10
N ARG A 69 7.77 -7.76 -7.31
CA ARG A 69 8.45 -7.06 -8.40
C ARG A 69 8.56 -5.57 -8.13
N ALA A 70 7.49 -4.91 -7.71
CA ALA A 70 7.49 -3.48 -7.36
C ALA A 70 8.49 -3.18 -6.23
N ILE A 71 8.58 -4.04 -5.21
CA ILE A 71 9.57 -3.92 -4.12
C ILE A 71 11.01 -4.01 -4.65
N ARG A 72 11.28 -4.87 -5.64
CA ARG A 72 12.63 -4.97 -6.24
C ARG A 72 12.99 -3.74 -7.08
N GLU A 73 11.99 -3.12 -7.72
CA GLU A 73 12.20 -1.97 -8.62
C GLU A 73 12.26 -0.64 -7.86
N ASP A 74 11.31 -0.39 -6.96
CA ASP A 74 11.14 0.89 -6.24
C ASP A 74 11.66 0.84 -4.78
N GLY A 75 11.94 -0.34 -4.23
CA GLY A 75 12.34 -0.54 -2.84
C GLY A 75 11.16 -0.81 -1.89
N PRO A 76 11.43 -1.45 -0.72
CA PRO A 76 10.37 -1.86 0.21
C PRO A 76 9.67 -0.67 0.86
N GLU A 77 10.39 0.37 1.27
CA GLU A 77 9.79 1.56 1.90
C GLU A 77 8.84 2.28 0.95
N GLN A 78 9.27 2.52 -0.29
CA GLN A 78 8.45 3.19 -1.29
C GLN A 78 7.17 2.39 -1.60
N PHE A 79 7.30 1.06 -1.75
CA PHE A 79 6.15 0.19 -1.96
C PHE A 79 5.17 0.25 -0.79
N LEU A 80 5.66 0.16 0.45
CA LEU A 80 4.81 0.18 1.64
C LEU A 80 4.11 1.53 1.84
N VAL A 81 4.78 2.65 1.56
CA VAL A 81 4.15 3.97 1.59
C VAL A 81 3.06 4.08 0.52
N ASN A 82 3.29 3.56 -0.69
CA ASN A 82 2.28 3.53 -1.75
C ASN A 82 1.08 2.64 -1.38
N LEU A 83 1.33 1.45 -0.83
CA LEU A 83 0.29 0.54 -0.35
C LEU A 83 -0.58 1.20 0.72
N LEU A 84 0.04 1.85 1.72
CA LEU A 84 -0.68 2.57 2.76
C LEU A 84 -1.49 3.75 2.20
N PHE A 85 -0.91 4.50 1.26
CA PHE A 85 -1.60 5.60 0.57
C PHE A 85 -2.86 5.09 -0.13
N VAL A 86 -2.75 4.03 -0.95
CA VAL A 86 -3.87 3.45 -1.68
C VAL A 86 -4.91 2.85 -0.74
N LEU A 87 -4.49 2.10 0.28
CA LEU A 87 -5.38 1.55 1.30
C LEU A 87 -6.24 2.62 1.97
N ARG A 88 -5.64 3.75 2.36
CA ARG A 88 -6.39 4.86 2.96
C ARG A 88 -7.43 5.43 2.01
N GLN A 89 -7.08 5.60 0.73
CA GLN A 89 -8.02 6.09 -0.27
C GLN A 89 -9.18 5.10 -0.45
N SER A 90 -8.86 3.82 -0.68
CA SER A 90 -9.87 2.78 -0.90
C SER A 90 -10.80 2.58 0.30
N LEU A 91 -10.30 2.68 1.53
CA LEU A 91 -11.13 2.53 2.74
C LEU A 91 -11.92 3.79 3.10
N THR A 92 -11.39 4.99 2.81
CA THR A 92 -12.15 6.24 2.98
C THR A 92 -13.36 6.25 2.05
N ASP A 93 -13.22 5.77 0.82
CA ASP A 93 -14.32 5.67 -0.15
C ASP A 93 -15.44 4.71 0.30
N ILE A 94 -15.15 3.78 1.21
CA ILE A 94 -16.15 2.83 1.75
C ILE A 94 -17.00 3.46 2.87
N GLY A 95 -16.68 4.68 3.32
CA GLY A 95 -17.40 5.34 4.40
C GLY A 95 -17.12 4.71 5.77
N VAL A 96 -15.93 4.13 5.96
CA VAL A 96 -15.43 3.82 7.31
C VAL A 96 -15.02 5.15 7.93
N GLU A 97 -16.01 5.93 8.38
CA GLU A 97 -15.77 7.09 9.24
C GLU A 97 -15.11 6.59 10.53
N GLN A 98 -13.96 7.19 10.84
CA GLN A 98 -13.18 6.93 12.05
C GLN A 98 -13.89 7.45 13.31
#